data_AF-A0A8C3WZT5-F1
#
_entry.id   AF-A0A8C3WZT5-F1
#
_cell.length_a   1.000
_cell.length_b   1.000
_cell.length_c   1.000
_cell.angle_alpha   90.00
_cell.angle_beta   90.00
_cell.angle_gamma   90.00
#
_symmetry.space_group_name_H-M   'P 1'
#
loop_
_entity.id
_entity.type
_entity.pdbx_description
1 polymer ?
#
loop_
_entity_poly.entity_id
_entity_poly.type
_entity_poly.pdbx_seq_one_letter_code
_entity_poly.pdbx_strand_id
1 'polypeptide(L)'
;MRPLLCALAGLALLRGAGAYAAAAEPFIPSGGDSSQSTACDRHMAVHSRLDVIEEMVEKTVEHLEAEVKGLLGQLEELAWNLPPGPFSPIPDLLGDGDGGSDHF
;
A
#
# COMPACT_ATOMS: atom_id res chain seq x y z
N MET A 1 7.96 9.92 -22.90
CA MET A 1 7.21 9.88 -24.18
C MET A 1 7.29 8.52 -24.90
N ARG A 2 8.45 7.88 -25.00
CA ARG A 2 8.63 6.55 -25.61
C ARG A 2 7.67 5.42 -25.17
N PRO A 3 7.31 5.26 -23.88
CA PRO A 3 6.40 4.18 -23.47
C PRO A 3 4.98 4.36 -24.00
N LEU A 4 4.53 5.62 -24.12
CA LEU A 4 3.19 5.96 -24.59
C LEU A 4 3.06 5.72 -26.09
N LEU A 5 4.13 5.98 -26.85
CA LEU A 5 4.19 5.67 -28.29
C LEU A 5 4.14 4.16 -28.56
N CYS A 6 4.81 3.35 -27.73
CA CYS A 6 4.74 1.89 -27.82
C CYS A 6 3.34 1.36 -27.50
N ALA A 7 2.68 1.92 -26.48
CA ALA A 7 1.31 1.55 -26.14
C ALA A 7 0.31 1.87 -27.27
N LEU A 8 0.42 3.05 -27.88
CA LEU A 8 -0.44 3.46 -29.00
C LEU A 8 -0.19 2.63 -30.27
N ALA A 9 1.07 2.29 -30.57
CA ALA A 9 1.39 1.40 -31.68
C ALA A 9 0.82 -0.02 -31.47
N GLY A 10 0.89 -0.53 -30.24
CA GLY A 10 0.30 -1.83 -29.87
C GLY A 10 -1.23 -1.85 -30.04
N LEU A 11 -1.92 -0.80 -29.58
CA LEU A 11 -3.37 -0.65 -29.76
C LEU A 11 -3.79 -0.53 -31.23
N ALA A 12 -3.00 0.17 -32.05
CA ALA A 12 -3.25 0.28 -33.49
C ALA A 12 -3.09 -1.06 -34.22
N LEU A 13 -2.07 -1.85 -33.87
CA LEU A 13 -1.88 -3.20 -34.41
C LEU A 13 -3.00 -4.15 -34.01
N LEU A 14 -3.46 -4.08 -32.75
CA LEU A 14 -4.57 -4.89 -32.25
C LEU A 14 -5.91 -4.54 -32.93
N ARG A 15 -6.14 -3.25 -33.18
CA ARG A 15 -7.35 -2.78 -33.88
C ARG A 15 -7.35 -3.14 -35.36
N GLY A 16 -6.17 -3.17 -36.00
CA GLY A 16 -6.00 -3.72 -37.33
C GLY A 16 -6.33 -5.21 -37.34
N ALA A 17 -5.71 -5.99 -36.44
CA ALA A 17 -5.89 -7.44 -36.28
C ALA A 17 -7.36 -7.88 -36.19
N GLY A 18 -8.20 -7.08 -35.53
CA GLY A 18 -9.62 -7.35 -35.41
C GLY A 18 -10.43 -7.24 -36.71
N ALA A 19 -9.89 -6.64 -37.78
CA ALA A 19 -10.62 -6.43 -39.04
C ALA A 19 -10.31 -7.46 -40.14
N TYR A 20 -9.22 -8.23 -40.03
CA TYR A 20 -8.84 -9.22 -41.07
C TYR A 20 -9.46 -10.61 -40.85
N ALA A 21 -10.09 -10.85 -39.70
CA ALA A 21 -10.61 -12.16 -39.32
C ALA A 21 -11.99 -12.51 -39.93
N ALA A 22 -12.53 -11.68 -40.84
CA ALA A 22 -13.87 -11.86 -41.39
C ALA A 22 -13.93 -12.54 -42.77
N ALA A 23 -12.80 -12.85 -43.42
CA ALA A 23 -12.82 -13.41 -44.77
C ALA A 23 -11.59 -14.28 -45.11
N ALA A 24 -11.40 -15.37 -44.38
CA ALA A 24 -10.75 -16.57 -44.91
C ALA A 24 -11.19 -17.74 -44.02
N GLU A 25 -11.55 -18.85 -44.66
CA GLU A 25 -12.10 -20.07 -44.06
C GLU A 25 -11.40 -20.46 -42.75
N PRO A 26 -12.16 -20.98 -41.76
CA PRO A 26 -11.57 -21.36 -40.50
C PRO A 26 -10.69 -22.59 -40.71
N PHE A 27 -9.39 -22.36 -40.89
CA PHE A 27 -8.38 -23.31 -40.45
C PHE A 27 -8.60 -23.47 -38.94
N ILE A 28 -9.40 -24.46 -38.56
CA ILE A 28 -9.49 -24.92 -37.18
C ILE A 28 -8.10 -25.44 -36.83
N PRO A 29 -7.32 -24.76 -35.97
CA PRO A 29 -6.18 -25.40 -35.35
C PRO A 29 -6.80 -26.33 -34.32
N SER A 30 -7.06 -27.57 -34.71
CA SER A 30 -7.45 -28.65 -33.80
C SER A 30 -6.24 -29.01 -32.94
N GLY A 31 -5.94 -28.12 -31.98
CA GLY A 31 -4.85 -28.25 -31.01
C GLY A 31 -4.89 -27.15 -29.92
N GLY A 32 -6.04 -26.49 -29.75
CA GLY A 32 -6.20 -25.30 -28.91
C GLY A 32 -6.49 -25.55 -27.43
N ASP A 33 -6.77 -26.78 -27.04
CA ASP A 33 -7.07 -27.21 -25.67
C ASP A 33 -5.82 -27.26 -24.78
N SER A 34 -4.73 -27.82 -25.29
CA SER A 34 -3.49 -28.05 -24.53
C SER A 34 -2.73 -26.75 -24.22
N SER A 35 -2.68 -25.83 -25.19
CA SER A 35 -2.02 -24.52 -25.04
C SER A 35 -2.82 -23.57 -24.13
N GLN A 36 -4.16 -23.60 -24.23
CA GLN A 36 -5.04 -22.80 -23.37
C GLN A 36 -5.04 -23.32 -21.93
N SER A 37 -5.03 -24.64 -21.71
CA SER A 37 -4.87 -25.25 -20.39
C SER A 37 -3.56 -24.81 -19.73
N THR A 38 -2.45 -24.86 -20.47
CA THR A 38 -1.13 -24.42 -19.98
C THR A 38 -1.10 -22.92 -19.63
N ALA A 39 -1.91 -22.09 -20.29
CA ALA A 39 -2.05 -20.68 -19.96
C ALA A 39 -2.88 -20.47 -18.67
N CYS A 40 -3.98 -21.21 -18.51
CA CYS A 40 -4.77 -21.23 -17.28
C CYS A 40 -3.96 -21.71 -16.07
N ASP A 41 -3.17 -22.78 -16.22
CA ASP A 41 -2.33 -23.31 -15.14
C ASP A 41 -1.28 -22.29 -14.70
N ARG A 42 -0.65 -21.59 -15.67
CA ARG A 42 0.29 -20.50 -15.37
C ARG A 42 -0.38 -19.35 -14.64
N HIS A 43 -1.59 -18.98 -15.05
CA HIS A 43 -2.36 -17.93 -14.39
C HIS A 43 -2.69 -18.31 -12.94
N MET A 44 -3.15 -19.54 -12.70
CA MET A 44 -3.43 -20.06 -11.36
C MET A 44 -2.17 -20.12 -10.50
N ALA A 45 -1.04 -20.54 -11.05
CA ALA A 45 0.23 -20.56 -10.34
C ALA A 45 0.72 -19.15 -9.95
N VAL A 46 0.49 -18.14 -10.80
CA VAL A 46 0.80 -16.75 -10.47
C VAL A 46 -0.11 -16.24 -9.36
N HIS A 47 -1.42 -16.49 -9.44
CA HIS A 47 -2.37 -16.10 -8.40
C HIS A 47 -2.04 -16.73 -7.05
N SER A 48 -1.80 -18.04 -7.00
CA SER A 48 -1.43 -18.72 -5.75
C SER A 48 -0.15 -18.14 -5.13
N ARG A 49 0.81 -17.68 -5.94
CA ARG A 49 2.02 -17.01 -5.43
C ARG A 49 1.73 -15.61 -4.92
N LEU A 50 0.82 -14.88 -5.57
CA LEU A 50 0.38 -13.57 -5.11
C LEU A 50 -0.34 -13.67 -3.77
N ASP A 51 -1.22 -14.66 -3.59
CA ASP A 51 -1.93 -14.88 -2.32
C ASP A 51 -0.95 -15.09 -1.15
N VAL A 52 0.10 -15.90 -1.36
CA VAL A 52 1.15 -16.13 -0.34
C VAL A 52 1.94 -14.85 -0.06
N ILE A 53 2.21 -14.04 -1.09
CA ILE A 53 2.93 -12.77 -0.91
C ILE A 53 2.04 -11.77 -0.16
N GLU A 54 0.75 -11.69 -0.49
CA GLU A 54 -0.22 -10.83 0.18
C GLU A 54 -0.31 -11.18 1.66
N GLU A 55 -0.53 -12.46 1.99
CA GLU A 55 -0.55 -12.94 3.38
C GLU A 55 0.76 -12.59 4.12
N MET A 56 1.90 -12.79 3.47
CA MET A 56 3.19 -12.49 4.09
C MET A 56 3.35 -10.99 4.35
N VAL A 57 2.95 -10.15 3.40
CA VAL A 57 3.00 -8.69 3.54
C VAL A 57 2.09 -8.25 4.69
N GLU A 58 0.84 -8.72 4.72
CA GLU A 58 -0.11 -8.42 5.80
C GLU A 58 0.47 -8.79 7.17
N LYS A 59 0.91 -10.04 7.34
CA LYS A 59 1.52 -10.50 8.59
C LYS A 59 2.74 -9.70 9.01
N THR A 60 3.58 -9.31 8.04
CA THR A 60 4.80 -8.54 8.32
C THR A 60 4.45 -7.12 8.75
N VAL A 61 3.44 -6.51 8.14
CA VAL A 61 2.92 -5.19 8.53
C VAL A 61 2.34 -5.24 9.93
N GLU A 62 1.50 -6.24 10.23
CA GLU A 62 0.94 -6.44 11.58
C GLU A 62 2.04 -6.60 12.64
N HIS A 63 3.08 -7.40 12.33
CA HIS A 63 4.21 -7.60 13.22
C HIS A 63 4.96 -6.29 13.49
N LEU A 64 5.29 -5.54 12.43
CA LEU A 64 6.00 -4.27 12.55
C LEU A 64 5.18 -3.23 13.31
N GLU A 65 3.87 -3.19 13.11
CA GLU A 65 2.97 -2.31 13.87
C GLU A 65 3.03 -2.62 15.38
N ALA A 66 3.02 -3.91 15.74
CA ALA A 66 3.15 -4.33 17.12
C ALA A 66 4.52 -3.96 17.71
N GLU A 67 5.61 -4.13 16.96
CA GLU A 67 6.95 -3.73 17.38
C GLU A 67 7.05 -2.22 17.59
N VAL A 68 6.55 -1.41 16.66
CA VAL A 68 6.54 0.05 16.77
C VAL A 68 5.73 0.50 17.99
N LYS A 69 4.54 -0.06 18.20
CA LYS A 69 3.75 0.24 19.40
C LYS A 69 4.48 -0.14 20.68
N GLY A 70 5.16 -1.29 20.70
CA GLY A 70 5.98 -1.73 21.83
C GLY A 70 7.13 -0.76 22.12
N LEU A 71 7.87 -0.36 21.09
CA LEU A 71 8.98 0.60 21.22
C LEU A 71 8.50 1.97 21.72
N LEU A 72 7.35 2.46 21.21
CA LEU A 72 6.77 3.71 21.67
C LEU A 72 6.31 3.64 23.14
N GLY A 73 5.70 2.53 23.55
CA GLY A 73 5.34 2.29 24.95
C GLY A 73 6.57 2.29 25.87
N GLN A 74 7.66 1.63 25.46
CA GLN A 74 8.92 1.65 26.20
C GLN A 74 9.52 3.06 26.32
N LEU A 75 9.43 3.86 25.25
CA LEU A 75 9.90 5.24 25.28
C LEU A 75 9.06 6.11 26.22
N GLU A 76 7.74 5.93 26.23
CA GLU A 76 6.84 6.63 27.13
C GLU A 76 7.13 6.29 28.60
N GLU A 77 7.27 5.01 28.92
CA GLU A 77 7.68 4.57 30.26
C GLU A 77 9.02 5.19 30.67
N LEU A 78 10.00 5.22 29.76
CA LEU A 78 11.29 5.83 30.04
C LEU A 78 11.17 7.35 30.25
N ALA A 79 10.38 8.05 29.43
CA ALA A 79 10.15 9.48 29.56
C ALA A 79 9.49 9.86 30.89
N TRP A 80 8.57 9.03 31.41
CA TRP A 80 7.96 9.24 32.72
C TRP A 80 8.93 9.00 33.89
N ASN A 81 9.94 8.16 33.71
CA ASN A 81 10.96 7.89 34.72
C ASN A 81 12.14 8.88 34.69
N LEU A 82 12.17 9.81 33.73
CA LEU A 82 13.19 10.85 33.70
C LEU A 82 12.80 12.00 34.64
N PRO A 83 13.75 12.55 35.42
CA PRO A 83 13.50 13.80 36.12
C PRO A 83 13.15 14.89 35.09
N PRO A 84 12.31 15.88 35.46
CA PRO A 84 12.01 17.01 34.59
C PRO A 84 13.31 17.58 34.02
N GLY A 85 13.46 17.52 32.69
CA GLY A 85 14.63 18.08 32.03
C GLY A 85 14.65 19.60 32.22
N PRO A 86 15.81 20.26 32.07
CA PRO A 86 15.92 21.72 32.21
C PRO A 86 15.05 22.54 31.24
N PHE A 87 14.33 21.89 30.31
CA PHE A 87 13.40 22.48 29.35
C PHE A 87 11.94 22.04 29.57
N SER A 88 11.60 21.39 30.68
CA SER A 88 10.20 21.14 31.03
C SER A 88 9.48 22.50 31.14
N PRO A 89 8.35 22.70 30.42
CA PRO A 89 7.56 23.91 30.56
C PRO A 89 7.18 24.08 32.03
N ILE A 90 7.70 25.13 32.66
CA ILE A 90 7.25 25.53 33.99
C ILE A 90 5.76 25.86 33.83
N PRO A 91 4.84 25.17 34.53
CA PRO A 91 3.45 25.58 34.52
C PRO A 91 3.43 27.02 35.07
N ASP A 92 3.05 27.97 34.22
CA ASP A 92 3.03 29.39 34.57
C ASP A 92 2.15 29.58 35.81
N LEU A 93 2.81 29.75 36.96
CA LEU A 93 2.21 30.16 38.22
C LEU A 93 1.99 31.68 38.20
N LEU A 94 1.12 32.15 37.31
CA LEU A 94 0.46 33.44 37.43
C LEU A 94 -0.95 33.13 37.96
N GLY A 95 -1.15 32.97 39.27
CA GLY A 95 -0.89 34.02 40.23
C GLY A 95 -2.07 34.98 40.20
N ASP A 96 -3.17 34.49 40.76
CA ASP A 96 -4.47 35.14 40.96
C ASP A 96 -4.31 36.62 41.31
N GLY A 97 -4.69 37.49 40.39
CA GLY A 97 -4.76 38.93 40.60
C GLY A 97 -6.02 39.27 41.37
N ASP A 98 -6.01 39.04 42.68
CA ASP A 98 -6.96 39.60 43.63
C ASP A 98 -6.79 41.13 43.63
N GLY A 99 -7.48 41.78 42.69
CA GLY A 99 -7.61 43.22 42.57
C GLY A 99 -8.88 43.68 43.26
N GLY A 100 -8.97 43.48 44.58
CA GLY A 100 -9.95 44.18 45.40
C GLY A 100 -9.77 45.70 45.25
N SER A 101 -10.80 46.37 44.75
CA SER A 101 -10.91 47.83 44.75
C SER A 101 -12.37 48.19 44.97
N ASP A 102 -12.84 47.90 46.18
CA ASP A 102 -14.00 48.58 46.76
C ASP A 102 -13.56 49.99 47.21
N HIS A 103 -14.03 51.01 46.51
CA HIS A 103 -14.25 52.33 47.09
C HIS A 103 -15.33 53.07 46.29
N PHE A 104 -16.55 53.05 46.82
CA PHE A 104 -17.61 54.03 46.54
C PHE A 104 -17.92 54.75 47.85
#